data_AF-A0A2Z6AK89-F1
#
_entry.id   AF-A0A2Z6AK89-F1
#
_cell.length_a   1.000
_cell.length_b   1.000
_cell.length_c   1.000
_cell.angle_alpha   90.00
_cell.angle_beta   90.00
_cell.angle_gamma   90.00
#
_symmetry.space_group_name_H-M   'P 1'
#
loop_
_entity.id
_entity.type
_entity.pdbx_description
1 polymer ?
#
loop_
_entity_poly.entity_id
_entity_poly.type
_entity_poly.pdbx_seq_one_letter_code
_entity_poly.pdbx_strand_id
1 'polypeptide(L)'
;MLTIATPRLSPAEWQDVRSTLTAVADCGCGEPEAAGSLRSRISHAVDALIGAKRAAPAPLLAHLHPVRDFLCETGRTRQLAERHVPSLAAQGFSRAQIEALALLGA
;
A
#
# COMPACT_ATOMS: atom_id res chain seq x y z
N MET A 1 5.37 13.74 11.49
CA MET A 1 5.73 12.51 12.21
C MET A 1 4.43 11.83 12.61
N LEU A 2 4.24 10.57 12.21
CA LEU A 2 3.11 9.76 12.66
C LEU A 2 3.25 9.54 14.17
N THR A 3 2.28 9.99 14.97
CA THR A 3 2.26 9.73 16.42
C THR A 3 1.61 8.37 16.66
N ILE A 4 2.36 7.30 16.41
CA ILE A 4 1.93 5.91 16.62
C ILE A 4 2.74 5.34 17.77
N ALA A 5 2.08 4.65 18.71
CA ALA A 5 2.77 3.93 19.78
C ALA A 5 3.70 2.86 19.18
N THR A 6 4.87 2.62 19.78
CA THR A 6 5.78 1.58 19.28
C THR A 6 5.07 0.21 19.33
N PRO A 7 4.82 -0.44 18.18
CA PRO A 7 4.03 -1.66 18.16
C PRO A 7 4.79 -2.80 18.84
N ARG A 8 4.10 -3.50 19.75
CA ARG A 8 4.62 -4.70 20.43
C ARG A 8 4.15 -5.94 19.67
N LEU A 9 5.03 -6.49 18.86
CA LEU A 9 4.80 -7.67 18.03
C LEU A 9 5.78 -8.79 18.39
N SER A 10 5.29 -10.02 18.35
CA SER A 10 6.13 -11.22 18.36
C SER A 10 6.94 -11.34 17.06
N PRO A 11 8.00 -12.16 17.03
CA PRO A 11 8.79 -12.37 15.81
C PRO A 11 7.96 -12.89 14.63
N ALA A 12 6.95 -13.73 14.88
CA ALA A 12 6.05 -14.24 13.85
C ALA A 12 5.19 -13.12 13.25
N GLU A 13 4.59 -12.29 14.10
CA GLU A 13 3.78 -11.16 13.64
C GLU A 13 4.62 -10.12 12.87
N TRP A 14 5.89 -9.94 13.22
CA TRP A 14 6.82 -9.12 12.44
C TRP A 14 7.06 -9.67 11.04
N GLN A 15 7.20 -10.99 10.93
CA GLN A 15 7.36 -11.65 9.64
C GLN A 15 6.11 -11.48 8.78
N ASP A 16 4.92 -11.58 9.39
CA ASP A 16 3.64 -11.36 8.70
C ASP A 16 3.54 -9.92 8.17
N VAL A 17 3.81 -8.92 9.00
CA VAL A 17 3.82 -7.50 8.60
C VAL A 17 4.78 -7.27 7.43
N ARG A 18 5.99 -7.83 7.49
CA ARG A 18 6.98 -7.70 6.41
C ARG A 18 6.54 -8.37 5.12
N SER A 19 5.92 -9.55 5.22
CA SER A 19 5.37 -10.29 4.07
C SER A 19 4.26 -9.49 3.41
N THR A 20 3.34 -8.95 4.21
CA THR A 20 2.26 -8.07 3.73
C THR A 20 2.80 -6.83 3.04
N LEU A 21 3.79 -6.13 3.62
CA LEU A 21 4.41 -4.95 3.00
C LEU A 21 5.09 -5.30 1.67
N THR A 22 5.79 -6.43 1.61
CA THR A 22 6.43 -6.90 0.37
C THR A 22 5.38 -7.19 -0.70
N ALA A 23 4.26 -7.82 -0.32
CA ALA A 23 3.19 -8.19 -1.25
C ALA A 23 2.48 -6.97 -1.86
N VAL A 24 2.50 -5.82 -1.20
CA VAL A 24 1.91 -4.56 -1.69
C VAL A 24 2.94 -3.56 -2.24
N ALA A 25 4.25 -3.82 -2.10
CA ALA A 25 5.31 -2.88 -2.47
C ALA A 25 5.30 -2.51 -3.96
N ASP A 26 5.00 -3.48 -4.83
CA ASP A 26 4.91 -3.26 -6.28
C ASP A 26 3.54 -2.71 -6.72
N CYS A 27 2.59 -2.65 -5.79
CA CYS A 27 1.26 -2.11 -6.04
C CYS A 27 1.24 -0.64 -5.67
N GLY A 28 1.43 0.22 -6.68
CA GLY A 28 1.32 1.65 -6.51
C GLY A 28 0.01 2.06 -5.83
N CYS A 29 0.06 3.15 -5.07
CA CYS A 29 -1.15 3.80 -4.57
C CYS A 29 -2.00 4.22 -5.74
N GLY A 30 -3.07 3.48 -6.00
CA GLY A 30 -3.95 3.71 -7.13
C GLY A 30 -4.25 5.20 -7.23
N GLU A 31 -3.86 5.83 -8.35
CA GLU A 31 -4.38 7.15 -8.66
C GLU A 31 -5.91 7.03 -8.64
N PRO A 32 -6.64 7.99 -8.05
CA PRO A 32 -8.09 7.96 -8.13
C PRO A 32 -8.46 7.90 -9.61
N GLU A 33 -9.37 7.01 -9.99
CA GLU A 33 -9.99 7.05 -11.31
C GLU A 33 -10.73 8.38 -11.45
N ALA A 34 -10.00 9.40 -11.90
CA ALA A 34 -10.51 10.71 -12.22
C ALA A 34 -9.72 11.24 -13.40
N ALA A 35 -10.27 10.99 -14.58
CA ALA A 35 -10.12 11.76 -15.82
C ALA A 35 -8.70 11.93 -16.38
N GLY A 36 -8.54 11.46 -17.63
CA GLY A 36 -7.31 11.62 -18.41
C GLY A 36 -6.74 13.03 -18.35
N SER A 37 -5.55 13.16 -17.77
CA SER A 37 -4.78 14.39 -17.84
C SER A 37 -3.28 14.08 -17.82
N LEU A 38 -2.66 14.37 -18.96
CA LEU A 38 -1.25 14.69 -19.20
C LEU A 38 -0.16 13.63 -18.87
N ARG A 39 -0.30 12.77 -17.85
CA ARG A 39 0.72 11.75 -17.52
C ARG A 39 0.77 10.60 -18.53
N SER A 40 -0.39 10.20 -19.06
CA SER A 40 -0.51 9.18 -20.12
C SER A 40 0.29 9.53 -21.38
N ARG A 41 0.38 10.82 -21.76
CA ARG A 41 1.10 11.24 -22.97
C ARG A 41 2.63 11.15 -22.83
N ILE A 42 3.15 11.30 -21.62
CA ILE A 42 4.60 11.22 -21.37
C ILE A 42 5.05 9.74 -21.32
N SER A 43 4.23 8.85 -20.74
CA SER A 43 4.52 7.41 -20.73
C SER A 43 4.64 6.81 -22.14
N HIS A 44 3.76 7.20 -23.07
CA HIS A 44 3.81 6.70 -24.44
C HIS A 44 5.10 7.05 -25.21
N ALA A 45 5.74 8.18 -24.90
CA ALA A 45 6.96 8.60 -25.59
C ALA A 45 8.19 7.79 -25.14
N VAL A 46 8.19 7.29 -23.89
CA VAL A 46 9.30 6.48 -23.34
C VAL A 46 9.14 5.01 -23.74
N ASP A 47 7.91 4.50 -23.79
CA ASP A 47 7.61 3.12 -24.19
C ASP A 47 7.95 2.84 -25.67
N ALA A 48 7.99 3.87 -26.52
CA ALA A 48 8.37 3.76 -27.92
C ALA A 48 9.88 3.51 -28.15
N LEU A 49 10.74 3.83 -27.17
CA LEU A 49 12.20 3.74 -27.31
C LEU A 49 12.82 2.49 -26.66
N ILE A 50 12.16 1.86 -25.69
CA ILE A 50 12.76 0.79 -24.86
C ILE A 50 12.15 -0.60 -25.15
N GLY A 51 11.17 -0.68 -26.05
CA GLY A 51 10.51 -1.95 -26.37
C GLY A 51 9.52 -2.31 -25.27
N ALA A 52 8.26 -2.45 -25.65
CA ALA A 52 7.14 -2.71 -24.78
C ALA A 52 7.27 -4.06 -24.05
N LYS A 53 7.92 -4.07 -22.89
CA LYS A 53 7.82 -5.14 -21.88
C LYS A 53 7.96 -4.60 -20.46
N ARG A 54 7.25 -3.51 -20.14
CA ARG A 54 6.76 -3.39 -18.75
C ARG A 54 5.61 -4.38 -18.64
N ALA A 55 5.91 -5.57 -18.15
CA ALA A 55 4.88 -6.51 -17.73
C ALA A 55 3.90 -5.74 -16.84
N ALA A 56 2.62 -5.75 -17.20
CA ALA A 56 1.60 -5.17 -16.34
C ALA A 56 1.80 -5.76 -14.94
N PRO A 57 1.85 -4.94 -13.87
CA PRO A 57 1.94 -5.46 -12.51
C PRO A 57 0.87 -6.54 -12.34
N ALA A 58 1.25 -7.69 -11.80
CA ALA A 58 0.29 -8.75 -11.53
C ALA A 58 -0.88 -8.16 -10.71
N PRO A 59 -2.13 -8.55 -11.00
CA PRO A 59 -3.27 -8.02 -10.28
C PRO A 59 -3.10 -8.32 -8.79
N LEU A 60 -3.19 -7.27 -7.96
CA LEU A 60 -3.13 -7.41 -6.52
C LEU A 60 -4.23 -8.36 -6.04
N LEU A 61 -3.90 -9.28 -5.13
CA LEU A 61 -4.89 -10.17 -4.54
C LEU A 61 -5.96 -9.35 -3.82
N ALA A 62 -7.24 -9.73 -3.96
CA ALA A 62 -8.38 -8.95 -3.47
C ALA A 62 -8.26 -8.56 -1.98
N HIS A 63 -7.74 -9.45 -1.13
CA HIS A 63 -7.56 -9.19 0.30
C HIS A 63 -6.48 -8.14 0.62
N LEU A 64 -5.57 -7.85 -0.31
CA LEU A 64 -4.52 -6.85 -0.12
C LEU A 64 -4.95 -5.44 -0.55
N HIS A 65 -6.10 -5.28 -1.22
CA HIS A 65 -6.62 -3.97 -1.58
C HIS A 65 -6.82 -3.04 -0.37
N PRO A 66 -7.45 -3.47 0.74
CA PRO A 66 -7.61 -2.62 1.91
C PRO A 66 -6.27 -2.25 2.57
N VAL A 67 -5.28 -3.15 2.52
CA VAL A 67 -3.92 -2.87 3.01
C VAL A 67 -3.27 -1.76 2.20
N ARG A 68 -3.31 -1.87 0.86
CA ARG A 68 -2.80 -0.83 -0.04
C ARG A 68 -3.50 0.50 0.23
N ASP A 69 -4.83 0.53 0.26
CA ASP A 69 -5.59 1.77 0.42
C ASP A 69 -5.31 2.45 1.77
N PHE A 70 -5.14 1.66 2.84
CA PHE A 70 -4.69 2.13 4.15
C PHE A 70 -3.29 2.75 4.11
N LEU A 71 -2.30 2.06 3.53
CA LEU A 71 -0.92 2.56 3.45
C LEU A 71 -0.85 3.84 2.62
N CYS A 72 -1.59 3.90 1.52
CA CYS A 72 -1.61 5.04 0.63
C CYS A 72 -2.23 6.29 1.26
N GLU A 73 -3.32 6.13 1.99
CA GLU A 73 -3.88 7.23 2.75
C GLU A 73 -2.97 7.64 3.91
N THR A 74 -2.37 6.67 4.61
CA THR A 74 -1.47 6.94 5.73
C THR A 74 -0.24 7.71 5.27
N GLY A 75 0.37 7.32 4.14
CA GLY A 75 1.50 8.03 3.55
C GLY A 75 1.13 9.43 3.03
N ARG A 76 -0.05 9.57 2.42
CA ARG A 76 -0.54 10.87 1.92
C ARG A 76 -0.84 11.86 3.04
N THR A 77 -1.48 11.41 4.12
CA THR A 77 -1.93 12.27 5.22
C THR A 77 -0.89 12.40 6.33
N ARG A 78 0.10 11.49 6.37
CA ARG A 78 1.03 11.30 7.48
C ARG A 78 0.29 11.11 8.82
N GLN A 79 -0.90 10.52 8.76
CA GLN A 79 -1.75 10.15 9.89
C GLN A 79 -2.24 8.72 9.73
N LEU A 80 -2.53 8.02 10.83
CA LEU A 80 -3.11 6.69 10.76
C LEU A 80 -4.47 6.77 10.05
N ALA A 81 -4.64 6.01 8.97
CA ALA A 81 -5.88 6.02 8.21
C ALA A 81 -7.00 5.22 8.91
N GLU A 82 -7.51 5.77 10.03
CA GLU A 82 -8.44 5.11 10.96
C GLU A 82 -9.68 4.52 10.27
N ARG A 83 -10.11 5.09 9.14
CA ARG A 83 -11.27 4.58 8.38
C ARG A 83 -11.08 3.16 7.84
N HIS A 84 -9.84 2.72 7.58
CA HIS A 84 -9.56 1.37 7.07
C HIS A 84 -9.26 0.37 8.18
N VAL A 85 -9.02 0.83 9.40
CA VAL A 85 -8.67 -0.03 10.54
C VAL A 85 -9.71 -1.13 10.78
N PRO A 86 -11.03 -0.88 10.74
CA PRO A 86 -12.03 -1.95 10.89
C PRO A 86 -11.95 -3.01 9.79
N SER A 87 -11.61 -2.63 8.55
CA SER A 87 -11.48 -3.56 7.43
C SER A 87 -10.24 -4.44 7.58
N LEU A 88 -9.12 -3.89 8.06
CA LEU A 88 -7.92 -4.66 8.38
C LEU A 88 -8.15 -5.59 9.59
N ALA A 89 -8.83 -5.10 10.62
CA ALA A 89 -9.19 -5.92 11.77
C ALA A 89 -10.10 -7.11 11.38
N ALA A 90 -11.04 -6.90 10.45
CA ALA A 90 -11.89 -7.97 9.93
C ALA A 90 -11.11 -9.03 9.13
N GLN A 91 -9.92 -8.70 8.63
CA GLN A 91 -9.00 -9.65 7.99
C GLN A 91 -8.11 -10.40 9.00
N GLY A 92 -8.20 -10.06 10.30
CA GLY A 92 -7.44 -10.68 11.36
C GLY A 92 -6.18 -9.91 11.79
N PHE A 93 -5.91 -8.74 11.23
CA PHE A 93 -4.79 -7.92 11.69
C PHE A 93 -5.05 -7.38 13.10
N SER A 94 -4.09 -7.57 14.00
CA SER A 94 -4.13 -6.96 15.33
C SER A 94 -3.88 -5.45 15.25
N ARG A 95 -4.32 -4.69 16.27
CA ARG A 95 -4.04 -3.24 16.33
C ARG A 95 -2.55 -2.93 16.23
N ALA A 96 -1.71 -3.73 16.88
CA ALA A 96 -0.25 -3.58 16.82
C ALA A 96 0.31 -3.83 15.41
N GLN A 97 -0.24 -4.79 14.66
CA GLN A 97 0.18 -5.04 13.28
C GLN A 97 -0.23 -3.88 12.36
N ILE A 98 -1.44 -3.34 12.53
CA ILE A 98 -1.93 -2.18 11.77
C ILE A 98 -1.05 -0.94 12.02
N GLU A 99 -0.69 -0.70 13.28
CA GLU A 99 0.22 0.36 13.68
C GLU A 99 1.63 0.16 13.09
N ALA A 100 2.13 -1.07 13.06
CA ALA A 100 3.41 -1.40 12.42
C ALA A 100 3.37 -1.20 10.89
N LEU A 101 2.29 -1.58 10.22
CA LEU A 101 2.09 -1.32 8.80
C LEU A 101 2.14 0.18 8.50
N ALA A 102 1.45 1.00 9.30
CA ALA A 102 1.49 2.45 9.16
C ALA A 102 2.87 3.06 9.45
N LEU A 103 3.61 2.53 10.42
CA LEU A 103 4.94 3.03 10.76
C LEU A 103 5.98 2.73 9.67
N LEU A 104 5.88 1.56 9.04
CA LEU A 104 6.90 1.05 8.11
C LEU A 104 6.56 1.29 6.62
N GLY A 105 5.28 1.39 6.28
CA GLY A 105 4.82 1.46 4.89
C GLY A 105 4.31 2.84 4.43
N ALA A 106 4.36 3.88 5.28
CA ALA A 106 3.85 5.23 5.00
C ALA A 106 4.91 6.25 4.58
#